data_AF-A0A535YFC3-F1
#
_entry.id   AF-A0A535YFC3-F1
#
_cell.length_a   1.000
_cell.length_b   1.000
_cell.length_c   1.000
_cell.angle_alpha   90.00
_cell.angle_beta   90.00
_cell.angle_gamma   90.00
#
_symmetry.space_group_name_H-M   'P 1'
#
loop_
_entity.id
_entity.type
_entity.pdbx_description
1 polymer ?
#
loop_
_entity_poly.entity_id
_entity_poly.type
_entity_poly.pdbx_seq_one_letter_code
_entity_poly.pdbx_strand_id
1 'polypeptide(L)'
;MSDAPPQDRIDRLERELRRAFEEAQREADAMFAQYQLSQLLAWGGPPADLANRVVAELVRLCGAASVLEHVVYAPDGQLITGSLLDYAVPRADGIPELEFDRTETPTPRNPLGAKGVGESATIGTPAAIANTVVDALRPLGVQDVELPITPQQVWRLLRSRQG
;
A
#
# COMPACT_ATOMS: atom_id res chain seq x y z
N MET A 1 6.59 45.86 -10.17
CA MET A 1 6.55 44.44 -9.78
C MET A 1 6.87 43.65 -11.03
N SER A 2 8.07 43.08 -11.10
CA SER A 2 8.65 42.47 -12.31
C SER A 2 7.97 41.13 -12.61
N ASP A 3 7.29 41.05 -13.75
CA ASP A 3 6.79 39.78 -14.30
C ASP A 3 7.99 38.97 -14.79
N ALA A 4 8.41 37.97 -14.01
CA ALA A 4 9.35 36.98 -14.48
C ALA A 4 8.73 36.25 -15.70
N PRO A 5 9.50 35.98 -16.78
CA PRO A 5 8.98 35.30 -17.96
C PRO A 5 8.31 33.95 -17.58
N PRO A 6 7.32 33.47 -18.34
CA PRO A 6 6.53 32.29 -17.98
C PRO A 6 7.37 31.08 -17.56
N GLN A 7 8.53 30.90 -18.20
CA GLN A 7 9.48 29.83 -17.89
C GLN A 7 10.14 29.97 -16.51
N ASP A 8 10.56 31.16 -16.11
CA ASP A 8 11.15 31.39 -14.77
C ASP A 8 10.14 31.09 -13.65
N ARG A 9 8.85 31.34 -13.92
CA ARG A 9 7.77 31.01 -12.99
C ARG A 9 7.55 29.49 -12.91
N ILE A 10 7.58 28.79 -14.05
CA ILE A 10 7.48 27.32 -14.10
C ILE A 10 8.66 26.69 -13.36
N ASP A 11 9.89 27.09 -13.68
CA ASP A 11 11.10 26.53 -13.09
C ASP A 11 11.15 26.76 -11.57
N ARG A 12 10.64 27.91 -11.10
CA ARG A 12 10.48 28.19 -9.66
C ARG A 12 9.47 27.24 -9.04
N LEU A 13 8.30 27.06 -9.65
CA LEU A 13 7.26 26.15 -9.14
C LEU A 13 7.75 24.70 -9.11
N GLU A 14 8.50 24.24 -10.11
CA GLU A 14 9.08 22.90 -10.14
C GLU A 14 10.10 22.71 -9.00
N ARG A 15 10.95 23.71 -8.74
CA ARG A 15 11.88 23.68 -7.60
C ARG A 15 11.15 23.67 -6.27
N GLU A 16 10.11 24.48 -6.12
CA GLU A 16 9.27 24.53 -4.91
C GLU A 16 8.55 23.20 -4.69
N LEU A 17 7.95 22.62 -5.74
CA LEU A 17 7.31 21.31 -5.68
C LEU A 17 8.29 20.21 -5.30
N ARG A 18 9.48 20.18 -5.92
CA ARG A 18 10.51 19.18 -5.61
C ARG A 18 10.99 19.31 -4.17
N ARG A 19 11.19 20.54 -3.69
CA ARG A 19 11.57 20.80 -2.31
C ARG A 19 10.48 20.37 -1.33
N ALA A 20 9.22 20.72 -1.61
CA ALA A 20 8.08 20.31 -0.79
C ALA A 20 7.96 18.78 -0.73
N PHE A 21 8.15 18.10 -1.86
CA PHE A 21 8.20 16.64 -1.91
C PHE A 21 9.36 16.08 -1.09
N GLU A 22 10.56 16.63 -1.20
CA GLU A 22 11.74 16.19 -0.42
C GLU A 22 11.60 16.48 1.09
N GLU A 23 10.91 17.54 1.49
CA GLU A 23 10.59 17.84 2.90
C GLU A 23 9.52 16.88 3.43
N ALA A 24 8.44 16.66 2.68
CA ALA A 24 7.40 15.70 3.03
C ALA A 24 7.96 14.26 3.14
N GLN A 25 8.82 13.86 2.21
CA GLN A 25 9.49 12.56 2.25
C GLN A 25 10.36 12.43 3.50
N ARG A 26 11.11 13.48 3.87
CA ARG A 26 11.93 13.49 5.10
C ARG A 26 11.07 13.39 6.37
N GLU A 27 9.94 14.07 6.41
CA GLU A 27 9.02 14.02 7.55
C GLU A 27 8.37 12.63 7.67
N ALA A 28 7.93 12.05 6.55
CA ALA A 28 7.43 10.68 6.49
C ALA A 28 8.51 9.68 6.96
N ASP A 29 9.73 9.76 6.40
CA ASP A 29 10.85 8.91 6.79
C ASP A 29 11.15 9.02 8.30
N ALA A 30 11.10 10.23 8.87
CA ALA A 30 11.33 10.46 10.30
C ALA A 30 10.21 9.86 11.17
N MET A 31 8.95 10.03 10.78
CA MET A 31 7.80 9.45 11.48
C MET A 31 7.82 7.92 11.43
N PHE A 32 8.16 7.34 10.28
CA PHE A 32 8.33 5.90 10.12
C PHE A 32 9.50 5.37 10.95
N ALA A 33 10.64 6.08 10.99
CA ALA A 33 11.78 5.71 11.82
C ALA A 33 11.42 5.76 13.33
N GLN A 34 10.66 6.75 13.77
CA GLN A 34 10.17 6.83 15.15
C GLN A 34 9.21 5.68 15.49
N TYR A 35 8.30 5.34 14.57
CA TYR A 35 7.41 4.18 14.74
C TYR A 35 8.20 2.86 14.79
N GLN A 36 9.16 2.67 13.89
CA GLN A 36 10.03 1.50 13.93
C GLN A 36 10.84 1.45 15.23
N LEU A 37 11.35 2.58 15.73
CA LEU A 37 12.06 2.63 17.00
C LEU A 37 11.13 2.30 18.19
N SER A 38 9.88 2.77 18.20
CA SER A 38 8.93 2.43 19.27
C SER A 38 8.59 0.94 19.26
N GLN A 39 8.42 0.35 18.08
CA GLN A 39 8.17 -1.10 17.95
C GLN A 39 9.42 -1.91 18.36
N LEU A 40 10.63 -1.42 18.07
CA LEU A 40 11.89 -2.02 18.50
C LEU A 40 12.01 -2.03 20.03
N LEU A 41 11.75 -0.89 20.66
CA LEU A 41 11.83 -0.74 22.12
C LEU A 41 10.78 -1.57 22.84
N ALA A 42 9.58 -1.72 22.26
CA ALA A 42 8.53 -2.57 22.81
C ALA A 42 8.86 -4.07 22.71
N TRP A 43 9.56 -4.48 21.66
CA TRP A 43 9.85 -5.88 21.37
C TRP A 43 11.19 -6.39 21.93
N GLY A 44 12.24 -5.57 21.90
CA GLY A 44 13.54 -5.85 22.51
C GLY A 44 14.51 -6.72 21.71
N GLY A 45 14.22 -7.08 20.45
CA GLY A 45 15.12 -7.87 19.60
C GLY A 45 15.84 -7.07 18.49
N PRO A 46 16.55 -7.75 17.55
CA PRO A 46 17.36 -7.10 16.52
C PRO A 46 16.57 -6.26 15.51
N PRO A 47 17.07 -5.09 15.05
CA PRO A 47 16.37 -4.22 14.11
C PRO A 47 15.96 -4.87 12.77
N ALA A 48 16.77 -5.81 12.26
CA ALA A 48 16.47 -6.53 11.02
C ALA A 48 15.22 -7.41 11.14
N ASP A 49 15.04 -8.07 12.29
CA ASP A 49 13.90 -8.94 12.54
C ASP A 49 12.61 -8.13 12.71
N LEU A 50 12.72 -6.94 13.31
CA LEU A 50 11.61 -6.01 13.39
C LEU A 50 11.17 -5.54 11.99
N ALA A 51 12.12 -5.16 11.14
CA ALA A 51 11.81 -4.72 9.78
C ALA A 51 11.03 -5.79 9.01
N ASN A 52 11.47 -7.06 9.10
CA ASN A 52 10.76 -8.18 8.50
C ASN A 52 9.33 -8.34 9.05
N ARG A 53 9.15 -8.22 10.37
CA ARG A 53 7.82 -8.32 11.00
C ARG A 53 6.89 -7.17 10.62
N VAL A 54 7.41 -5.95 10.52
CA VAL A 54 6.62 -4.79 10.08
C VAL A 54 6.17 -4.99 8.64
N VAL A 55 7.07 -5.41 7.74
CA VAL A 55 6.71 -5.71 6.35
C VAL A 55 5.71 -6.86 6.29
N ALA A 56 5.88 -7.88 7.15
CA ALA A 56 4.94 -9.00 7.25
C ALA A 56 3.53 -8.55 7.59
N GLU A 57 3.38 -7.76 8.64
CA GLU A 57 2.09 -7.22 9.05
C GLU A 57 1.50 -6.30 7.99
N LEU A 58 2.33 -5.54 7.27
CA LEU A 58 1.83 -4.71 6.17
C LEU A 58 1.34 -5.55 4.99
N VAL A 59 2.06 -6.60 4.56
CA VAL A 59 1.60 -7.52 3.51
C VAL A 59 0.29 -8.17 3.92
N ARG A 60 0.23 -8.63 5.17
CA ARG A 60 -0.94 -9.23 5.79
C ARG A 60 -2.16 -8.29 5.77
N LEU A 61 -2.01 -7.06 6.21
CA LEU A 61 -3.07 -6.05 6.23
C LEU A 61 -3.46 -5.59 4.83
N CYS A 62 -2.51 -5.21 3.98
CA CYS A 62 -2.77 -4.75 2.61
C CYS A 62 -3.39 -5.86 1.75
N GLY A 63 -2.99 -7.11 1.98
CA GLY A 63 -3.54 -8.24 1.26
C GLY A 63 -5.01 -8.46 1.59
N ALA A 64 -5.35 -8.42 2.88
CA ALA A 64 -6.73 -8.54 3.31
C ALA A 64 -7.57 -7.30 2.95
N ALA A 65 -7.01 -6.09 2.99
CA ALA A 65 -7.65 -4.88 2.51
C ALA A 65 -8.05 -5.00 1.03
N SER A 66 -7.18 -5.59 0.20
CA SER A 66 -7.42 -5.79 -1.24
C SER A 66 -8.62 -6.69 -1.55
N VAL A 67 -9.16 -7.43 -0.58
CA VAL A 67 -10.33 -8.31 -0.76
C VAL A 67 -11.52 -7.93 0.13
N LEU A 68 -11.35 -7.00 1.08
CA LEU A 68 -12.36 -6.63 2.07
C LEU A 68 -12.73 -5.14 2.05
N GLU A 69 -11.73 -4.26 2.08
CA GLU A 69 -11.93 -2.86 2.41
C GLU A 69 -12.53 -2.09 1.22
N HIS A 70 -13.66 -1.42 1.44
CA HIS A 70 -14.34 -0.64 0.42
C HIS A 70 -15.00 0.60 1.04
N VAL A 71 -14.66 1.78 0.52
CA VAL A 71 -15.38 3.02 0.83
C VAL A 71 -16.49 3.20 -0.19
N VAL A 72 -17.74 3.13 0.24
CA VAL A 72 -18.91 3.23 -0.65
C VAL A 72 -19.77 4.43 -0.28
N TYR A 73 -20.12 5.20 -1.30
CA TYR A 73 -21.05 6.32 -1.22
C TYR A 73 -22.37 5.95 -1.91
N ALA A 74 -23.49 6.36 -1.32
CA ALA A 74 -24.80 6.31 -1.95
C ALA A 74 -24.91 7.39 -3.07
N PRO A 75 -25.90 7.29 -3.98
CA PRO A 75 -26.06 8.24 -5.09
C PRO A 75 -26.24 9.71 -4.70
N ASP A 76 -26.67 9.97 -3.46
CA ASP A 76 -26.83 11.30 -2.88
C ASP A 76 -25.53 11.83 -2.21
N GLY A 77 -24.45 11.05 -2.24
CA GLY A 77 -23.16 11.37 -1.64
C GLY A 77 -23.04 10.97 -0.16
N GLN A 78 -24.02 10.27 0.42
CA GLN A 78 -23.90 9.77 1.78
C GLN A 78 -22.88 8.62 1.87
N LEU A 79 -21.91 8.71 2.79
CA LEU A 79 -21.03 7.59 3.11
C LEU A 79 -21.83 6.49 3.82
N ILE A 80 -21.94 5.31 3.20
CA ILE A 80 -22.70 4.18 3.75
C ILE A 80 -21.80 3.14 4.42
N THR A 81 -20.50 3.14 4.14
CA THR A 81 -19.49 2.33 4.85
C THR A 81 -18.79 3.16 5.93
N GLY A 82 -19.56 3.91 6.72
CA GLY A 82 -19.03 4.83 7.75
C GLY A 82 -18.75 4.17 9.10
N SER A 83 -19.03 2.87 9.25
CA SER A 83 -18.87 2.12 10.49
C SER A 83 -18.07 0.83 10.24
N LEU A 84 -17.45 0.27 11.28
CA LEU A 84 -16.78 -1.04 11.20
C LEU A 84 -17.73 -2.23 11.00
N LEU A 85 -19.05 -2.01 11.04
CA LEU A 85 -20.02 -3.05 10.64
C LEU A 85 -20.09 -3.17 9.11
N ASP A 86 -19.84 -2.08 8.40
CA ASP A 86 -19.98 -1.97 6.95
C ASP A 86 -18.62 -1.89 6.23
N TYR A 87 -17.61 -1.31 6.89
CA TYR A 87 -16.22 -1.28 6.45
C TYR A 87 -15.47 -2.47 7.05
N ALA A 88 -15.26 -3.50 6.24
CA ALA A 88 -14.66 -4.76 6.68
C ALA A 88 -13.15 -4.60 6.91
N VAL A 89 -12.74 -4.51 8.18
CA VAL A 89 -11.32 -4.56 8.57
C VAL A 89 -10.87 -6.02 8.72
N PRO A 90 -9.66 -6.37 8.25
CA PRO A 90 -9.09 -7.70 8.39
C PRO A 90 -9.05 -8.19 9.84
N ARG A 91 -9.47 -9.44 10.06
CA ARG A 91 -9.29 -10.12 11.35
C ARG A 91 -8.05 -10.98 11.35
N ALA A 92 -7.49 -11.20 12.53
CA ALA A 92 -6.25 -11.95 12.66
C ALA A 92 -6.36 -13.42 12.18
N ASP A 93 -7.53 -14.03 12.31
CA ASP A 93 -7.81 -15.39 11.85
C ASP A 93 -8.12 -15.50 10.34
N GLY A 94 -8.36 -14.37 9.67
CA GLY A 94 -8.69 -14.32 8.24
C GLY A 94 -7.50 -14.23 7.29
N ILE A 95 -6.26 -14.20 7.82
CA ILE A 95 -5.06 -13.93 7.03
C ILE A 95 -4.13 -15.14 7.08
N PRO A 96 -3.72 -15.70 5.93
CA PRO A 96 -2.84 -16.86 5.88
C PRO A 96 -1.47 -16.60 6.53
N GLU A 97 -0.77 -17.68 6.85
CA GLU A 97 0.66 -17.61 7.18
C GLU A 97 1.44 -17.08 5.97
N LEU A 98 2.44 -16.25 6.25
CA LEU A 98 3.27 -15.60 5.24
C LEU A 98 4.71 -16.10 5.38
N GLU A 99 5.32 -16.41 4.23
CA GLU A 99 6.75 -16.70 4.13
C GLU A 99 7.51 -15.45 3.69
N PHE A 100 8.70 -15.24 4.25
CA PHE A 100 9.52 -14.06 4.00
C PHE A 100 10.94 -14.43 3.59
N ASP A 101 11.47 -13.69 2.64
CA ASP A 101 12.87 -13.72 2.25
C ASP A 101 13.39 -12.28 2.08
N ARG A 102 14.71 -12.11 2.06
CA ARG A 102 15.34 -10.80 1.92
C ARG A 102 16.63 -10.85 1.13
N THR A 103 16.84 -9.80 0.36
CA THR A 103 18.12 -9.49 -0.29
C THR A 103 18.56 -8.10 0.14
N GLU A 104 19.84 -7.92 0.41
CA GLU A 104 20.39 -6.64 0.85
C GLU A 104 21.13 -5.96 -0.31
N THR A 105 20.77 -4.71 -0.60
CA THR A 105 21.49 -3.86 -1.56
C THR A 105 21.61 -2.46 -0.97
N PRO A 106 22.72 -2.15 -0.29
CA PRO A 106 22.90 -0.87 0.39
C PRO A 106 22.79 0.33 -0.56
N THR A 107 22.32 1.48 -0.04
CA THR A 107 22.31 2.74 -0.79
C THR A 107 23.53 3.61 -0.44
N PRO A 108 24.17 4.29 -1.40
CA PRO A 108 25.23 5.26 -1.10
C PRO A 108 24.67 6.61 -0.58
N ARG A 109 23.34 6.76 -0.48
CA ARG A 109 22.66 8.05 -0.22
C ARG A 109 22.58 8.44 1.25
N ASN A 110 22.85 7.53 2.18
CA ASN A 110 22.93 7.84 3.60
C ASN A 110 24.01 6.97 4.28
N PRO A 111 24.57 7.43 5.41
CA PRO A 111 25.66 6.72 6.11
C PRO A 111 25.27 5.32 6.62
N LEU A 112 23.97 5.05 6.76
CA LEU A 112 23.46 3.77 7.25
C LEU A 112 23.28 2.73 6.15
N GLY A 113 23.39 3.12 4.87
CA GLY A 113 23.08 2.25 3.73
C GLY A 113 21.60 1.84 3.64
N ALA A 114 20.73 2.46 4.44
CA ALA A 114 19.34 2.04 4.65
C ALA A 114 18.39 2.58 3.56
N LYS A 115 17.35 1.83 3.23
CA LYS A 115 16.27 2.23 2.32
C LYS A 115 14.93 2.16 3.05
N GLY A 116 14.00 3.06 2.71
CA GLY A 116 12.63 2.99 3.21
C GLY A 116 11.92 1.73 2.68
N VAL A 117 11.14 1.09 3.55
CA VAL A 117 10.38 -0.15 3.21
C VAL A 117 8.92 -0.11 3.72
N GLY A 118 8.55 0.92 4.49
CA GLY A 118 7.27 0.99 5.20
C GLY A 118 6.02 1.00 4.31
N GLU A 119 6.15 1.29 3.02
CA GLU A 119 5.04 1.30 2.07
C GLU A 119 5.19 0.24 0.97
N SER A 120 6.30 -0.49 0.95
CA SER A 120 6.61 -1.44 -0.13
C SER A 120 5.54 -2.52 -0.26
N ALA A 121 5.00 -2.98 0.88
CA ALA A 121 3.90 -3.92 0.93
C ALA A 121 2.58 -3.33 0.42
N THR A 122 2.29 -2.06 0.72
CA THR A 122 1.08 -1.36 0.24
C THR A 122 1.03 -1.26 -1.27
N ILE A 123 2.19 -1.15 -1.92
CA ILE A 123 2.30 -1.07 -3.39
C ILE A 123 2.25 -2.46 -4.02
N GLY A 124 3.08 -3.39 -3.54
CA GLY A 124 3.26 -4.69 -4.20
C GLY A 124 2.11 -5.67 -3.96
N THR A 125 1.53 -5.67 -2.76
CA THR A 125 0.56 -6.70 -2.35
C THR A 125 -0.74 -6.65 -3.14
N PRO A 126 -1.39 -5.49 -3.33
CA PRO A 126 -2.65 -5.45 -4.09
C PRO A 126 -2.49 -5.91 -5.53
N ALA A 127 -1.38 -5.52 -6.18
CA ALA A 127 -1.05 -5.96 -7.53
C ALA A 127 -0.79 -7.47 -7.61
N ALA A 128 -0.06 -8.04 -6.64
CA ALA A 128 0.19 -9.48 -6.59
C ALA A 128 -1.12 -10.29 -6.45
N ILE A 129 -2.05 -9.83 -5.60
CA ILE A 129 -3.36 -10.48 -5.43
C ILE A 129 -4.19 -10.38 -6.70
N ALA A 130 -4.31 -9.17 -7.29
CA ALA A 130 -5.06 -8.97 -8.52
C ALA A 130 -4.53 -9.86 -9.66
N ASN A 131 -3.21 -9.90 -9.85
CA ASN A 131 -2.57 -10.76 -10.85
C ASN A 131 -2.83 -12.24 -10.60
N THR A 132 -2.82 -12.68 -9.34
CA THR A 132 -3.10 -14.08 -8.98
C THR A 132 -4.54 -14.47 -9.33
N VAL A 133 -5.51 -13.59 -9.03
CA VAL A 133 -6.92 -13.84 -9.39
C VAL A 133 -7.11 -13.84 -10.90
N VAL A 134 -6.51 -12.89 -11.63
CA VAL A 134 -6.54 -12.88 -13.10
C VAL A 134 -5.93 -14.14 -13.67
N ASP A 135 -4.78 -14.60 -13.15
CA ASP A 135 -4.13 -15.82 -13.64
C ASP A 135 -5.02 -17.06 -13.43
N ALA A 136 -5.62 -17.19 -12.24
CA ALA A 136 -6.54 -18.29 -11.92
C ALA A 136 -7.80 -18.30 -12.81
N LEU A 137 -8.30 -17.12 -13.20
CA LEU A 137 -9.51 -16.98 -14.01
C LEU A 137 -9.24 -16.81 -15.51
N ARG A 138 -7.97 -16.75 -15.93
CA ARG A 138 -7.57 -16.60 -17.34
C ARG A 138 -8.17 -17.66 -18.26
N PRO A 139 -8.29 -18.96 -17.89
CA PRO A 139 -8.95 -19.96 -18.73
C PRO A 139 -10.43 -19.65 -19.04
N LEU A 140 -11.07 -18.80 -18.23
CA LEU A 140 -12.44 -18.33 -18.42
C LEU A 140 -12.50 -16.99 -19.18
N GLY A 141 -11.35 -16.53 -19.69
CA GLY A 141 -11.20 -15.30 -20.46
C GLY A 141 -11.16 -14.00 -19.63
N VAL A 142 -10.99 -14.09 -18.31
CA VAL A 142 -10.80 -12.90 -17.45
C VAL A 142 -9.40 -12.33 -17.72
N GLN A 143 -9.32 -11.02 -17.93
CA GLN A 143 -8.06 -10.32 -18.22
C GLN A 143 -7.72 -9.26 -17.16
N ASP A 144 -8.71 -8.82 -16.41
CA ASP A 144 -8.61 -7.80 -15.39
C ASP A 144 -9.60 -8.07 -14.24
N VAL A 145 -9.31 -7.48 -13.09
CA VAL A 145 -10.18 -7.46 -11.90
C VAL A 145 -10.06 -6.10 -11.24
N GLU A 146 -11.15 -5.66 -10.60
CA GLU A 146 -11.19 -4.42 -9.84
C GLU A 146 -11.06 -4.73 -8.35
N LEU A 147 -10.32 -3.91 -7.61
CA LEU A 147 -10.26 -4.00 -6.15
C LEU A 147 -11.48 -3.28 -5.53
N PRO A 148 -11.97 -3.72 -4.35
CA PRO A 148 -11.52 -4.92 -3.64
C PRO A 148 -12.13 -6.20 -4.23
N ILE A 149 -11.32 -7.25 -4.40
CA ILE A 149 -11.75 -8.52 -5.02
C ILE A 149 -12.57 -9.35 -4.04
N THR A 150 -13.81 -8.91 -3.82
CA THR A 150 -14.75 -9.59 -2.93
C THR A 150 -15.25 -10.91 -3.54
N PRO A 151 -15.69 -11.88 -2.72
CA PRO A 151 -16.33 -13.10 -3.22
C PRO A 151 -17.49 -12.82 -4.19
N GLN A 152 -18.25 -11.76 -3.95
CA GLN A 152 -19.37 -11.32 -4.78
C GLN A 152 -18.89 -10.83 -6.15
N GLN A 153 -17.78 -10.09 -6.23
CA GLN A 153 -17.19 -9.69 -7.51
C GLN A 153 -16.68 -10.91 -8.30
N VAL A 154 -15.97 -11.82 -7.65
CA VAL A 154 -15.52 -13.07 -8.29
C VAL A 154 -16.72 -13.87 -8.82
N TRP A 155 -17.78 -14.00 -8.03
CA TRP A 155 -19.00 -14.66 -8.48
C TRP A 155 -19.64 -13.99 -9.70
N ARG A 156 -19.70 -12.65 -9.73
CA ARG A 156 -20.22 -11.90 -10.89
C ARG A 156 -19.37 -12.12 -12.14
N LEU A 157 -18.04 -12.12 -11.99
CA LEU A 157 -17.10 -12.43 -13.08
C LEU A 157 -17.31 -13.84 -13.64
N LEU A 158 -17.52 -14.83 -12.76
CA LEU A 158 -17.79 -16.19 -13.18
C LEU A 158 -19.14 -16.32 -13.91
N ARG A 159 -20.19 -15.62 -13.46
CA ARG A 159 -21.52 -15.70 -14.09
C ARG A 159 -21.59 -15.00 -15.44
N SER A 160 -20.90 -13.87 -15.62
CA SER A 160 -20.94 -13.12 -16.88
C SER A 160 -20.30 -13.86 -18.05
N ARG A 161 -19.54 -14.93 -17.78
CA ARG A 161 -18.85 -15.76 -18.78
C ARG A 161 -19.51 -17.13 -19.03
N GLN A 162 -20.61 -17.45 -18.33
CA GLN A 162 -21.38 -18.69 -18.52
C GLN A 162 -22.61 -18.52 -19.43
N GLY A 163 -22.81 -17.35 -20.03
CA GLY A 163 -23.81 -17.09 -21.07
C GLY A 163 -23.17 -16.87 -22.42
#